data_AF-A0A8S0XF24-F1
#
_entry.id   AF-A0A8S0XF24-F1
#
_cell.length_a   1.000
_cell.length_b   1.000
_cell.length_c   1.000
_cell.angle_alpha   90.00
_cell.angle_beta   90.00
_cell.angle_gamma   90.00
#
_symmetry.space_group_name_H-M   'P 1'
#
loop_
_entity.id
_entity.type
_entity.pdbx_description
1 polymer ?
#
loop_
_entity_poly.entity_id
_entity_poly.type
_entity_poly.pdbx_seq_one_letter_code
_entity_poly.pdbx_strand_id
1 'polypeptide(L)'
;MWPTVTKQSDASLSRSRSLEKLRNTRLMDMALNNGVLKRASFAPFLPQRPTSRPLPHFTHSQYPMSDIPAWASVGVIEEESAIGIPDAPNAPAPASPGPSTACANLPVVRRDKEYYFQNVVFQVGSVLFNVPKQGFQVPGTIFEAMFSLPTGMDLSEVEGSSDERPIVLGNIPTNHFRSFLKALYPFNEIKLSYDDWVGVLALSTMWYFQETRQRAISALTPLVAEKPLPEAITLAKKYRVQSWLRDSYTRFINRPDVLTIQDFAPLDWETTAKLFCARDTAARTGLTQNFYCNTCNVWTGPSYSGNNERCHCRRKELVEKLFGDEFSAMIISDDSIDSSKTSSKKGKKKKN
;
A
#
# COMPACT_ATOMS: atom_id res chain seq x y z
N MET A 1 -31.37 -22.04 55.20
CA MET A 1 -31.34 -20.68 54.63
C MET A 1 -30.16 -20.58 53.69
N TRP A 2 -30.42 -20.49 52.38
CA TRP A 2 -29.41 -20.29 51.33
C TRP A 2 -29.19 -18.79 51.10
N PRO A 3 -28.01 -18.32 50.69
CA PRO A 3 -27.83 -16.93 50.28
C PRO A 3 -28.11 -16.75 48.79
N THR A 4 -28.89 -15.71 48.50
CA THR A 4 -29.31 -15.23 47.18
C THR A 4 -28.13 -14.64 46.41
N VAL A 5 -27.82 -15.19 45.24
CA VAL A 5 -26.85 -14.63 44.28
C VAL A 5 -27.52 -13.50 43.50
N THR A 6 -26.94 -12.30 43.58
CA THR A 6 -27.39 -11.08 42.90
C THR A 6 -27.11 -11.13 41.39
N LYS A 7 -28.18 -10.98 40.59
CA LYS A 7 -28.12 -10.71 39.14
C LYS A 7 -27.57 -9.30 38.90
N GLN A 8 -26.26 -9.16 38.71
CA GLN A 8 -25.66 -7.86 38.34
C GLN A 8 -24.47 -7.96 37.35
N SER A 9 -24.36 -9.05 36.60
CA SER A 9 -23.23 -9.31 35.69
C SER A 9 -23.46 -8.98 34.21
N ASP A 10 -24.69 -9.04 33.70
CA ASP A 10 -24.86 -9.11 32.23
C ASP A 10 -24.94 -7.74 31.54
N ALA A 11 -25.47 -6.72 32.22
CA ALA A 11 -25.60 -5.36 31.65
C ALA A 11 -24.25 -4.61 31.58
N SER A 12 -23.33 -4.90 32.51
CA SER A 12 -21.99 -4.31 32.54
C SER A 12 -21.07 -4.93 31.47
N LEU A 13 -21.18 -6.24 31.24
CA LEU A 13 -20.48 -6.97 30.18
C LEU A 13 -20.97 -6.57 28.76
N SER A 14 -22.26 -6.30 28.60
CA SER A 14 -22.81 -5.82 27.32
C SER A 14 -22.39 -4.38 27.00
N ARG A 15 -22.38 -3.49 28.00
CA ARG A 15 -21.87 -2.11 27.85
C ARG A 15 -20.37 -2.07 27.62
N SER A 16 -19.57 -2.91 28.27
CA SER A 16 -18.12 -2.97 28.03
C SER A 16 -17.79 -3.47 26.63
N ARG A 17 -18.48 -4.52 26.14
CA ARG A 17 -18.32 -5.00 24.75
C ARG A 17 -18.75 -3.97 23.71
N SER A 18 -19.80 -3.19 23.98
CA SER A 18 -20.28 -2.14 23.08
C SER A 18 -19.31 -0.95 23.01
N LEU A 19 -18.74 -0.56 24.16
CA LEU A 19 -17.73 0.51 24.23
C LEU A 19 -16.40 0.07 23.60
N GLU A 20 -16.00 -1.20 23.74
CA GLU A 20 -14.82 -1.77 23.08
C GLU A 20 -15.03 -1.83 21.55
N LYS A 21 -16.23 -2.20 21.09
CA LYS A 21 -16.61 -2.16 19.67
C LYS A 21 -16.48 -0.74 19.11
N LEU A 22 -17.07 0.27 19.78
CA LEU A 22 -17.01 1.68 19.38
C LEU A 22 -15.58 2.26 19.42
N ARG A 23 -14.76 1.83 20.38
CA ARG A 23 -13.35 2.24 20.45
C ARG A 23 -12.54 1.68 19.29
N ASN A 24 -12.80 0.43 18.91
CA ASN A 24 -12.13 -0.22 17.78
C ASN A 24 -12.61 0.32 16.43
N THR A 25 -13.90 0.64 16.25
CA THR A 25 -14.37 1.29 15.02
C THR A 25 -13.74 2.67 14.85
N ARG A 26 -13.65 3.44 15.94
CA ARG A 26 -13.08 4.79 15.93
C ARG A 26 -11.57 4.79 15.69
N LEU A 27 -10.84 3.78 16.15
CA LEU A 27 -9.42 3.60 15.84
C LEU A 27 -9.20 3.18 14.38
N MET A 28 -10.06 2.35 13.81
CA MET A 28 -10.01 1.95 12.39
C MET A 28 -10.33 3.13 11.46
N ASP A 29 -11.36 3.92 11.78
CA ASP A 29 -11.67 5.16 11.03
C ASP A 29 -10.53 6.19 11.11
N MET A 30 -9.85 6.27 12.26
CA MET A 30 -8.69 7.15 12.42
C MET A 30 -7.45 6.66 11.65
N ALA A 31 -7.23 5.35 11.57
CA ALA A 31 -6.13 4.75 10.80
C ALA A 31 -6.36 4.84 9.28
N LEU A 32 -7.63 4.84 8.84
CA LEU A 32 -8.00 4.94 7.42
C LEU A 32 -8.16 6.40 6.93
N ASN A 33 -8.51 7.36 7.80
CA ASN A 33 -8.89 8.72 7.35
C ASN A 33 -8.01 9.90 7.80
N ASN A 34 -7.02 9.74 8.68
CA ASN A 34 -6.28 10.91 9.21
C ASN A 34 -4.92 11.15 8.53
N GLY A 35 -4.98 11.78 7.37
CA GLY A 35 -3.92 12.66 6.88
C GLY A 35 -4.55 13.95 6.38
N VAL A 36 -4.54 15.01 7.20
CA VAL A 36 -4.48 16.44 6.81
C VAL A 36 -4.55 17.29 8.09
N LEU A 37 -3.41 17.89 8.44
CA LEU A 37 -3.34 19.04 9.34
C LEU A 37 -3.87 20.27 8.58
N LYS A 38 -4.89 20.93 9.14
CA LYS A 38 -5.43 22.19 8.62
C LYS A 38 -4.51 23.36 8.98
N ARG A 39 -4.17 24.21 7.99
CA ARG A 39 -4.11 25.66 8.19
C ARG A 39 -4.28 26.45 6.88
N ALA A 40 -5.27 27.35 6.95
CA ALA A 40 -5.42 28.67 6.35
C ALA A 40 -5.33 28.88 4.81
N SER A 41 -6.52 29.04 4.22
CA SER A 41 -6.98 30.12 3.34
C SER A 41 -5.99 30.80 2.38
N PHE A 42 -6.20 30.66 1.08
CA PHE A 42 -6.30 31.76 0.10
C PHE A 42 -6.81 31.20 -1.25
N ALA A 43 -7.83 31.84 -1.81
CA ALA A 43 -8.29 31.74 -3.21
C ALA A 43 -8.51 33.19 -3.70
N PRO A 44 -8.72 33.50 -5.00
CA PRO A 44 -8.78 32.61 -6.18
C PRO A 44 -7.94 33.12 -7.37
N PHE A 45 -7.70 32.28 -8.39
CA PHE A 45 -7.49 32.79 -9.77
C PHE A 45 -7.92 31.73 -10.79
N LEU A 46 -9.01 32.03 -11.52
CA LEU A 46 -9.46 31.29 -12.71
C LEU A 46 -8.64 31.74 -13.92
N PRO A 47 -8.38 30.81 -14.87
CA PRO A 47 -8.55 31.20 -16.26
C PRO A 47 -9.34 30.15 -17.07
N GLN A 48 -9.72 30.60 -18.27
CA GLN A 48 -10.91 30.24 -19.02
C GLN A 48 -10.80 28.97 -19.89
N ARG A 49 -11.98 28.49 -20.31
CA ARG A 49 -12.22 27.50 -21.39
C ARG A 49 -11.49 27.85 -22.69
N PRO A 50 -11.08 26.82 -23.44
CA PRO A 50 -11.15 26.85 -24.89
C PRO A 50 -12.25 25.93 -25.43
N THR A 51 -13.12 26.57 -26.19
CA THR A 51 -13.93 26.16 -27.33
C THR A 51 -13.74 24.76 -27.95
N SER A 52 -14.90 24.12 -28.14
CA SER A 52 -15.21 22.97 -29.02
C SER A 52 -14.79 23.14 -30.48
N ARG A 53 -14.31 22.05 -31.12
CA ARG A 53 -14.41 21.77 -32.56
C ARG A 53 -14.17 20.26 -32.85
N PRO A 54 -14.56 19.73 -34.03
CA PRO A 54 -15.38 18.52 -34.15
C PRO A 54 -14.59 17.25 -34.55
N LEU A 55 -15.23 16.10 -34.34
CA LEU A 55 -14.78 14.76 -34.75
C LEU A 55 -14.71 14.64 -36.28
N PRO A 56 -13.68 13.99 -36.84
CA PRO A 56 -13.72 13.46 -38.19
C PRO A 56 -14.25 12.02 -38.24
N HIS A 57 -14.87 11.74 -39.39
CA HIS A 57 -15.65 10.58 -39.78
C HIS A 57 -14.88 9.26 -39.72
N PHE A 58 -15.59 8.24 -39.25
CA PHE A 58 -15.25 6.82 -39.41
C PHE A 58 -15.28 6.43 -40.89
N THR A 59 -14.19 5.87 -41.40
CA THR A 59 -14.20 5.02 -42.58
C THR A 59 -13.59 3.66 -42.25
N HIS A 60 -14.39 2.65 -42.54
CA HIS A 60 -14.19 1.23 -42.37
C HIS A 60 -12.95 0.74 -43.15
N SER A 61 -12.01 0.06 -42.50
CA SER A 61 -11.01 -0.74 -43.20
C SER A 61 -10.79 -2.06 -42.47
N GLN A 62 -11.05 -3.11 -43.24
CA GLN A 62 -11.05 -4.53 -42.93
C GLN A 62 -9.70 -5.03 -42.38
N TYR A 63 -9.75 -5.91 -41.39
CA TYR A 63 -8.78 -7.00 -41.23
C TYR A 63 -9.50 -8.32 -40.93
N PRO A 64 -8.98 -9.45 -41.40
CA PRO A 64 -9.68 -10.73 -41.49
C PRO A 64 -9.72 -11.48 -40.17
N MET A 65 -10.82 -12.20 -39.98
CA MET A 65 -11.15 -13.04 -38.84
C MET A 65 -10.69 -14.48 -39.14
N SER A 66 -9.79 -15.05 -38.34
CA SER A 66 -9.62 -16.49 -38.25
C SER A 66 -9.21 -16.88 -36.82
N ASP A 67 -9.91 -17.90 -36.31
CA ASP A 67 -9.64 -18.71 -35.11
C ASP A 67 -10.31 -18.29 -33.79
N ILE A 68 -11.62 -18.53 -33.71
CA ILE A 68 -12.36 -18.68 -32.45
C ILE A 68 -12.29 -20.16 -32.02
N PRO A 69 -11.84 -20.51 -30.79
CA PRO A 69 -11.86 -21.88 -30.29
C PRO A 69 -13.27 -22.41 -30.00
N ALA A 70 -13.51 -23.69 -30.31
CA ALA A 70 -14.79 -24.40 -30.34
C ALA A 70 -15.57 -24.55 -29.00
N TRP A 71 -15.20 -23.85 -27.93
CA TRP A 71 -15.98 -23.87 -26.67
C TRP A 71 -16.93 -22.67 -26.51
N ALA A 72 -16.81 -21.66 -27.37
CA ALA A 72 -17.70 -20.49 -27.39
C ALA A 72 -18.89 -20.72 -28.34
N SER A 73 -19.80 -21.62 -27.96
CA SER A 73 -21.13 -21.73 -28.58
C SER A 73 -22.10 -22.39 -27.60
N VAL A 74 -22.75 -21.57 -26.76
CA VAL A 74 -24.10 -21.88 -26.26
C VAL A 74 -24.91 -20.59 -26.35
N GLY A 75 -26.01 -20.71 -27.09
CA GLY A 75 -26.78 -19.64 -27.68
C GLY A 75 -27.58 -18.78 -26.72
N VAL A 76 -27.65 -17.51 -27.10
CA VAL A 76 -28.71 -16.56 -26.75
C VAL A 76 -29.97 -16.98 -27.51
N ILE A 77 -31.10 -17.06 -26.82
CA ILE A 77 -32.41 -17.33 -27.40
C ILE A 77 -32.98 -15.96 -27.79
N GLU A 78 -33.15 -15.71 -29.09
CA GLU A 78 -33.90 -14.56 -29.61
C GLU A 78 -35.39 -14.90 -29.77
N GLU A 79 -36.22 -13.93 -29.40
CA GLU A 79 -37.61 -13.77 -29.81
C GLU A 79 -37.74 -13.75 -31.34
N GLU A 80 -38.72 -14.45 -31.91
CA GLU A 80 -39.81 -13.78 -32.64
C GLU A 80 -40.91 -14.72 -33.16
N SER A 81 -42.08 -14.11 -33.26
CA SER A 81 -43.13 -14.31 -34.26
C SER A 81 -44.31 -15.25 -33.95
N ALA A 82 -45.46 -14.58 -33.92
CA ALA A 82 -46.81 -15.13 -33.90
C ALA A 82 -47.25 -15.53 -35.31
N ILE A 83 -47.80 -16.74 -35.46
CA ILE A 83 -48.65 -17.13 -36.60
C ILE A 83 -49.78 -18.07 -36.14
N GLY A 84 -51.03 -17.62 -36.31
CA GLY A 84 -52.19 -18.38 -36.78
C GLY A 84 -52.70 -19.61 -36.01
N ILE A 85 -53.78 -19.41 -35.24
CA ILE A 85 -54.72 -20.47 -34.80
C ILE A 85 -55.71 -20.77 -35.94
N PRO A 86 -56.01 -22.05 -36.23
CA PRO A 86 -57.42 -22.45 -36.28
C PRO A 86 -57.72 -23.75 -35.50
N ASP A 87 -58.98 -23.83 -35.07
CA ASP A 87 -59.56 -24.77 -34.11
C ASP A 87 -59.75 -26.24 -34.55
N ALA A 88 -59.81 -27.08 -33.51
CA ALA A 88 -60.62 -28.31 -33.32
C ALA A 88 -60.03 -29.70 -33.72
N PRO A 89 -60.51 -30.83 -33.14
CA PRO A 89 -61.06 -31.08 -31.79
C PRO A 89 -60.46 -32.33 -31.06
N ASN A 90 -60.67 -32.38 -29.74
CA ASN A 90 -60.65 -33.54 -28.82
C ASN A 90 -59.98 -34.87 -29.22
N ALA A 91 -58.85 -35.18 -28.57
CA ALA A 91 -58.38 -36.55 -28.34
C ALA A 91 -57.66 -36.66 -26.97
N PRO A 92 -57.76 -37.80 -26.26
CA PRO A 92 -57.54 -37.89 -24.82
C PRO A 92 -56.06 -37.89 -24.41
N ALA A 93 -55.80 -37.37 -23.20
CA ALA A 93 -54.49 -37.29 -22.58
C ALA A 93 -53.80 -38.67 -22.45
N PRO A 94 -52.54 -38.84 -22.90
CA PRO A 94 -51.74 -39.97 -22.47
C PRO A 94 -51.13 -39.71 -21.09
N ALA A 95 -51.24 -40.73 -20.26
CA ALA A 95 -50.88 -40.79 -18.85
C ALA A 95 -49.45 -40.32 -18.53
N SER A 96 -49.33 -39.68 -17.37
CA SER A 96 -48.06 -39.36 -16.70
C SER A 96 -47.14 -40.59 -16.63
N PRO A 97 -45.89 -40.52 -17.11
CA PRO A 97 -44.86 -41.44 -16.67
C PRO A 97 -44.49 -41.07 -15.23
N GLY A 98 -44.48 -42.07 -14.35
CA GLY A 98 -44.22 -41.93 -12.91
C GLY A 98 -42.86 -41.32 -12.56
N PRO A 99 -42.59 -41.11 -11.25
CA PRO A 99 -41.35 -40.50 -10.80
C PRO A 99 -40.18 -41.37 -11.23
N SER A 100 -39.42 -40.88 -12.21
CA SER A 100 -38.12 -41.44 -12.59
C SER A 100 -37.18 -41.27 -11.40
N THR A 101 -37.17 -42.27 -10.51
CA THR A 101 -36.14 -42.46 -9.49
C THR A 101 -34.86 -42.89 -10.19
N ALA A 102 -34.24 -41.93 -10.84
CA ALA A 102 -32.84 -41.96 -11.23
C ALA A 102 -32.22 -40.68 -10.67
N CYS A 103 -32.15 -40.58 -9.35
CA CYS A 103 -31.21 -39.67 -8.70
C CYS A 103 -29.82 -40.19 -9.08
N ALA A 104 -29.30 -39.71 -10.20
CA ALA A 104 -27.94 -39.95 -10.61
C ALA A 104 -27.03 -39.57 -9.43
N ASN A 105 -26.24 -40.53 -8.96
CA ASN A 105 -25.13 -40.27 -8.05
C ASN A 105 -24.15 -39.32 -8.75
N LEU A 106 -24.37 -38.01 -8.61
CA LEU A 106 -23.41 -37.02 -9.06
C LEU A 106 -22.13 -37.20 -8.22
N PRO A 107 -20.95 -37.24 -8.85
CA PRO A 107 -19.70 -37.36 -8.12
C PRO A 107 -19.57 -36.19 -7.14
N VAL A 108 -19.21 -36.49 -5.89
CA VAL A 108 -19.02 -35.47 -4.84
C VAL A 108 -17.84 -34.59 -5.23
N VAL A 109 -18.13 -33.42 -5.80
CA VAL A 109 -17.13 -32.42 -6.15
C VAL A 109 -16.54 -31.85 -4.86
N ARG A 110 -15.22 -31.94 -4.70
CA ARG A 110 -14.50 -31.39 -3.54
C ARG A 110 -13.67 -30.21 -3.98
N ARG A 111 -13.74 -29.13 -3.20
CA ARG A 111 -12.83 -27.99 -3.36
C ARG A 111 -11.43 -28.42 -2.94
N ASP A 112 -10.46 -28.08 -3.78
CA ASP A 112 -9.06 -28.30 -3.43
C ASP A 112 -8.64 -27.38 -2.27
N LYS A 113 -7.75 -27.86 -1.40
CA LYS A 113 -7.37 -27.07 -0.21
C LYS A 113 -6.28 -26.04 -0.51
N GLU A 114 -5.53 -26.22 -1.58
CA GLU A 114 -4.36 -25.42 -1.91
C GLU A 114 -4.68 -24.39 -3.00
N TYR A 115 -5.50 -24.76 -3.99
CA TYR A 115 -5.79 -23.93 -5.16
C TYR A 115 -7.24 -23.42 -5.24
N TYR A 116 -8.10 -23.72 -4.25
CA TYR A 116 -9.42 -23.11 -4.15
C TYR A 116 -9.37 -21.86 -3.27
N PHE A 117 -8.99 -20.73 -3.86
CA PHE A 117 -8.82 -19.47 -3.14
C PHE A 117 -10.16 -18.89 -2.66
N GLN A 118 -10.13 -18.25 -1.49
CA GLN A 118 -11.21 -17.39 -1.04
C GLN A 118 -10.88 -15.98 -1.49
N ASN A 119 -11.82 -15.32 -2.15
CA ASN A 119 -11.61 -13.96 -2.60
C ASN A 119 -12.19 -12.93 -1.62
N VAL A 120 -11.71 -11.71 -1.75
CA VAL A 120 -12.21 -10.53 -1.05
C VAL A 120 -12.39 -9.39 -2.06
N VAL A 121 -13.48 -8.64 -1.91
CA VAL A 121 -13.80 -7.49 -2.78
C VAL A 121 -13.48 -6.19 -2.05
N PHE A 122 -12.64 -5.36 -2.65
CA PHE A 122 -12.33 -4.00 -2.20
C PHE A 122 -12.94 -2.97 -3.13
N GLN A 123 -13.46 -1.88 -2.58
CA GLN A 123 -13.88 -0.71 -3.35
C GLN A 123 -12.91 0.44 -3.10
N VAL A 124 -12.32 0.98 -4.18
CA VAL A 124 -11.45 2.16 -4.14
C VAL A 124 -11.97 3.20 -5.12
N GLY A 125 -12.60 4.25 -4.58
CA GLY A 125 -13.37 5.20 -5.39
C GLY A 125 -14.57 4.50 -6.03
N SER A 126 -14.65 4.53 -7.36
CA SER A 126 -15.72 3.89 -8.15
C SER A 126 -15.31 2.55 -8.78
N VAL A 127 -14.23 1.92 -8.28
CA VAL A 127 -13.68 0.69 -8.86
C VAL A 127 -13.66 -0.43 -7.82
N LEU A 128 -14.19 -1.60 -8.20
CA LEU A 128 -14.11 -2.83 -7.41
C LEU A 128 -12.88 -3.65 -7.81
N PHE A 129 -12.22 -4.24 -6.83
CA PHE A 129 -11.08 -5.13 -6.99
C PHE A 129 -11.37 -6.43 -6.26
N ASN A 130 -11.41 -7.53 -7.01
CA ASN A 130 -11.64 -8.87 -6.49
C ASN A 130 -10.32 -9.65 -6.50
N VAL A 131 -9.81 -10.00 -5.32
CA VAL A 131 -8.44 -10.54 -5.16
C VAL A 131 -8.40 -11.69 -4.15
N PRO A 132 -7.40 -12.59 -4.21
CA PRO A 132 -7.26 -13.68 -3.24
C PRO A 132 -7.00 -13.15 -1.82
N LYS A 133 -7.86 -13.50 -0.87
CA LYS A 133 -7.82 -13.03 0.52
C LYS A 133 -6.49 -13.33 1.22
N GLN A 134 -5.86 -14.45 0.87
CA GLN A 134 -4.58 -14.90 1.44
C GLN A 134 -3.47 -13.85 1.33
N GLY A 135 -3.42 -13.10 0.22
CA GLY A 135 -2.39 -12.07 0.06
C GLY A 135 -2.57 -10.88 1.00
N PHE A 136 -3.75 -10.71 1.59
CA PHE A 136 -4.02 -9.69 2.62
C PHE A 136 -4.02 -10.27 4.05
N GLN A 137 -3.97 -11.60 4.21
CA GLN A 137 -3.84 -12.25 5.52
C GLN A 137 -2.37 -12.36 5.93
N VAL A 138 -1.68 -11.23 5.97
CA VAL A 138 -0.26 -11.16 6.36
C VAL A 138 -0.15 -10.84 7.85
N PRO A 139 0.63 -11.61 8.64
CA PRO A 139 0.79 -11.36 10.07
C PRO A 139 1.26 -9.94 10.40
N GLY A 140 0.65 -9.32 11.41
CA GLY A 140 0.96 -7.96 11.86
C GLY A 140 0.30 -6.85 11.06
N THR A 141 -0.46 -7.16 10.01
CA THR A 141 -1.17 -6.17 9.20
C THR A 141 -2.55 -5.82 9.76
N ILE A 142 -3.09 -4.67 9.35
CA ILE A 142 -4.47 -4.26 9.69
C ILE A 142 -5.49 -5.28 9.17
N PHE A 143 -5.21 -5.88 8.01
CA PHE A 143 -6.11 -6.84 7.38
C PHE A 143 -6.13 -8.20 8.08
N GLU A 144 -5.02 -8.68 8.63
CA GLU A 144 -5.04 -9.87 9.50
C GLU A 144 -5.99 -9.66 10.68
N ALA A 145 -5.84 -8.53 11.39
CA ALA A 145 -6.69 -8.20 12.52
C ALA A 145 -8.17 -8.09 12.09
N MET A 146 -8.44 -7.39 10.99
CA MET A 146 -9.78 -7.21 10.44
C MET A 146 -10.44 -8.55 10.08
N PHE A 147 -9.72 -9.44 9.40
CA PHE A 147 -10.25 -10.75 9.00
C PHE A 147 -10.37 -11.75 10.14
N SER A 148 -9.73 -11.49 11.29
CA SER A 148 -9.80 -12.33 12.48
C SER A 148 -10.99 -11.99 13.39
N LEU A 149 -11.67 -10.86 13.13
CA LEU A 149 -12.84 -10.45 13.91
C LEU A 149 -13.98 -11.46 13.73
N PRO A 150 -14.69 -11.85 14.81
CA PRO A 150 -15.84 -12.73 14.71
C PRO A 150 -16.89 -12.07 13.82
N THR A 151 -17.18 -12.68 12.67
CA THR A 151 -18.31 -12.26 11.86
C THR A 151 -19.60 -12.81 12.48
N GLY A 152 -20.71 -12.09 12.32
CA GLY A 152 -22.02 -12.55 12.79
C GLY A 152 -22.36 -13.93 12.23
N MET A 153 -23.38 -14.60 12.79
CA MET A 153 -23.77 -15.97 12.38
C MET A 153 -24.06 -16.14 10.88
N ASP A 154 -24.22 -15.04 10.15
CA ASP A 154 -24.52 -15.03 8.72
C ASP A 154 -23.30 -14.61 7.89
N LEU A 155 -22.76 -15.53 7.08
CA LEU A 155 -21.64 -15.28 6.17
C LEU A 155 -21.99 -14.27 5.07
N SER A 156 -23.29 -14.07 4.80
CA SER A 156 -23.78 -13.06 3.85
C SER A 156 -23.64 -11.61 4.37
N GLU A 157 -23.34 -11.43 5.66
CA GLU A 157 -23.13 -10.12 6.32
C GLU A 157 -21.66 -9.71 6.44
N VAL A 158 -20.73 -10.53 5.94
CA VAL A 158 -19.29 -10.25 6.02
C VAL A 158 -18.93 -9.17 5.00
N GLU A 159 -18.29 -8.09 5.45
CA GLU A 159 -17.73 -7.06 4.57
C GLU A 159 -16.63 -7.65 3.65
N GLY A 160 -16.68 -7.32 2.38
CA GLY A 160 -15.78 -7.82 1.33
C GLY A 160 -16.18 -9.18 0.74
N SER A 161 -17.36 -9.70 1.07
CA SER A 161 -17.84 -11.01 0.58
C SER A 161 -18.47 -10.97 -0.82
N SER A 162 -18.98 -9.81 -1.26
CA SER A 162 -19.61 -9.61 -2.57
C SER A 162 -19.40 -8.19 -3.10
N ASP A 163 -19.80 -7.96 -4.36
CA ASP A 163 -19.72 -6.66 -5.03
C ASP A 163 -20.68 -5.63 -4.42
N GLU A 164 -21.78 -6.08 -3.80
CA GLU A 164 -22.75 -5.22 -3.10
C GLU A 164 -22.30 -4.84 -1.69
N ARG A 165 -21.34 -5.59 -1.13
CA ARG A 165 -20.77 -5.35 0.21
C ARG A 165 -19.24 -5.42 0.16
N PRO A 166 -18.58 -4.54 -0.59
CA PRO A 166 -17.13 -4.51 -0.65
C PRO A 166 -16.54 -3.90 0.63
N ILE A 167 -15.26 -4.15 0.89
CA ILE A 167 -14.50 -3.36 1.87
C ILE A 167 -14.16 -2.02 1.23
N VAL A 168 -14.75 -0.95 1.73
CA VAL A 168 -14.61 0.38 1.16
C VAL A 168 -13.35 1.08 1.70
N LEU A 169 -12.39 1.32 0.83
CA LEU A 169 -11.14 2.01 1.16
C LEU A 169 -11.22 3.47 0.72
N GLY A 170 -11.53 4.35 1.67
CA GLY A 170 -11.59 5.80 1.46
C GLY A 170 -10.20 6.45 1.32
N ASN A 171 -10.15 7.62 0.68
CA ASN A 171 -8.96 8.49 0.61
C ASN A 171 -7.71 7.87 -0.03
N ILE A 172 -7.88 6.81 -0.83
CA ILE A 172 -6.78 6.15 -1.55
C ILE A 172 -6.94 6.36 -3.06
N PRO A 173 -5.90 6.84 -3.75
CA PRO A 173 -5.91 6.88 -5.21
C PRO A 173 -6.01 5.48 -5.81
N THR A 174 -6.95 5.27 -6.73
CA THR A 174 -7.20 3.97 -7.38
C THR A 174 -5.96 3.41 -8.08
N ASN A 175 -5.11 4.27 -8.66
CA ASN A 175 -3.84 3.88 -9.26
C ASN A 175 -2.83 3.37 -8.22
N HIS A 176 -2.75 3.98 -7.04
CA HIS A 176 -1.86 3.49 -5.97
C HIS A 176 -2.29 2.10 -5.49
N PHE A 177 -3.60 1.87 -5.31
CA PHE A 177 -4.09 0.56 -4.92
C PHE A 177 -3.81 -0.50 -5.99
N ARG A 178 -4.03 -0.17 -7.27
CA ARG A 178 -3.67 -1.06 -8.39
C ARG A 178 -2.17 -1.40 -8.40
N SER A 179 -1.31 -0.42 -8.16
CA SER A 179 0.15 -0.64 -8.11
C SER A 179 0.57 -1.45 -6.89
N PHE A 180 -0.08 -1.25 -5.75
CA PHE A 180 0.10 -2.11 -4.58
C PHE A 180 -0.29 -3.56 -4.87
N LEU A 181 -1.43 -3.79 -5.53
CA LEU A 181 -1.85 -5.14 -5.95
C LEU A 181 -0.86 -5.78 -6.94
N LYS A 182 -0.32 -5.02 -7.89
CA LYS A 182 0.74 -5.52 -8.79
C LYS A 182 2.00 -5.94 -8.04
N ALA A 183 2.36 -5.23 -6.98
CA ALA A 183 3.50 -5.57 -6.14
C ALA A 183 3.23 -6.80 -5.24
N LEU A 184 1.96 -6.99 -4.82
CA LEU A 184 1.52 -8.09 -3.98
C LEU A 184 1.30 -9.39 -4.77
N TYR A 185 0.74 -9.29 -5.98
CA TYR A 185 0.47 -10.40 -6.90
C TYR A 185 1.15 -10.15 -8.25
N PRO A 186 2.45 -10.46 -8.37
CA PRO A 186 3.20 -10.29 -9.61
C PRO A 186 2.84 -11.40 -10.60
N PHE A 187 1.68 -11.30 -11.24
CA PHE A 187 1.24 -12.27 -12.27
C PHE A 187 2.00 -12.11 -13.59
N ASN A 188 2.48 -10.88 -13.87
CA ASN A 188 3.08 -10.50 -15.14
C ASN A 188 4.33 -9.65 -14.87
N GLU A 189 5.26 -9.57 -15.83
CA GLU A 189 6.43 -8.68 -15.78
C GLU A 189 6.06 -7.20 -15.99
N ILE A 190 5.15 -6.68 -15.17
CA ILE A 190 4.75 -5.27 -15.25
C ILE A 190 5.78 -4.43 -14.50
N LYS A 191 6.50 -3.60 -15.23
CA LYS A 191 7.37 -2.56 -14.64
C LYS A 191 6.48 -1.47 -14.03
N LEU A 192 6.69 -1.22 -12.74
CA LEU A 192 6.06 -0.11 -12.02
C LEU A 192 6.91 1.16 -12.18
N SER A 193 6.25 2.29 -12.39
CA SER A 193 6.89 3.60 -12.47
C SER A 193 7.32 4.12 -11.08
N TYR A 194 8.01 5.26 -11.04
CA TYR A 194 8.34 5.93 -9.78
C TYR A 194 7.08 6.22 -8.94
N ASP A 195 6.06 6.84 -9.53
CA ASP A 195 4.82 7.20 -8.83
C ASP A 195 4.06 5.96 -8.37
N ASP A 196 4.08 4.89 -9.16
CA ASP A 196 3.50 3.60 -8.78
C ASP A 196 4.17 3.06 -7.52
N TRP A 197 5.50 3.03 -7.48
CA TRP A 197 6.25 2.57 -6.32
C TRP A 197 6.07 3.48 -5.10
N VAL A 198 5.93 4.80 -5.28
CA VAL A 198 5.55 5.72 -4.19
C VAL A 198 4.17 5.36 -3.64
N GLY A 199 3.22 5.01 -4.51
CA GLY A 199 1.90 4.49 -4.13
C GLY A 199 1.99 3.18 -3.35
N VAL A 200 2.81 2.22 -3.82
CA VAL A 200 3.07 0.95 -3.13
C VAL A 200 3.66 1.22 -1.74
N LEU A 201 4.70 2.05 -1.65
CA LEU A 201 5.34 2.43 -0.40
C LEU A 201 4.33 3.06 0.56
N ALA A 202 3.46 3.94 0.07
CA ALA A 202 2.45 4.60 0.89
C ALA A 202 1.50 3.59 1.53
N LEU A 203 0.91 2.70 0.73
CA LEU A 203 -0.07 1.74 1.20
C LEU A 203 0.54 0.63 2.04
N SER A 204 1.71 0.13 1.67
CA SER A 204 2.42 -0.88 2.47
C SER A 204 2.82 -0.35 3.84
N THR A 205 3.13 0.95 3.95
CA THR A 205 3.41 1.60 5.23
C THR A 205 2.16 1.79 6.05
N MET A 206 1.08 2.27 5.42
CA MET A 206 -0.20 2.51 6.09
C MET A 206 -0.81 1.24 6.68
N TRP A 207 -0.66 0.11 5.98
CA TRP A 207 -1.26 -1.17 6.36
C TRP A 207 -0.30 -2.16 6.99
N TYR A 208 0.93 -1.74 7.26
CA TYR A 208 1.99 -2.54 7.90
C TYR A 208 2.44 -3.78 7.11
N PHE A 209 2.40 -3.75 5.78
CA PHE A 209 3.00 -4.79 4.93
C PHE A 209 4.51 -4.60 4.84
N GLN A 210 5.25 -5.12 5.83
CA GLN A 210 6.70 -4.93 5.94
C GLN A 210 7.47 -5.42 4.70
N GLU A 211 7.19 -6.63 4.21
CA GLU A 211 7.90 -7.18 3.04
C GLU A 211 7.65 -6.36 1.77
N THR A 212 6.39 -5.99 1.52
CA THR A 212 6.02 -5.13 0.37
C THR A 212 6.64 -3.74 0.51
N ARG A 213 6.71 -3.20 1.73
CA ARG A 213 7.37 -1.93 2.03
C ARG A 213 8.87 -2.01 1.72
N GLN A 214 9.56 -3.05 2.16
CA GLN A 214 10.99 -3.22 1.85
C GLN A 214 11.22 -3.36 0.34
N ARG A 215 10.37 -4.12 -0.36
CA ARG A 215 10.42 -4.21 -1.83
C ARG A 215 10.27 -2.84 -2.50
N ALA A 216 9.32 -2.02 -2.05
CA ALA A 216 9.12 -0.68 -2.56
C ALA A 216 10.32 0.24 -2.27
N ILE A 217 10.91 0.15 -1.07
CA ILE A 217 12.13 0.90 -0.72
C ILE A 217 13.29 0.48 -1.62
N SER A 218 13.51 -0.82 -1.84
CA SER A 218 14.57 -1.30 -2.72
C SER A 218 14.40 -0.77 -4.16
N ALA A 219 13.18 -0.81 -4.69
CA ALA A 219 12.89 -0.33 -6.04
C ALA A 219 13.03 1.20 -6.17
N LEU A 220 12.62 1.96 -5.14
CA LEU A 220 12.69 3.42 -5.14
C LEU A 220 14.09 3.95 -4.87
N THR A 221 14.95 3.23 -4.15
CA THR A 221 16.28 3.72 -3.74
C THR A 221 17.10 4.33 -4.90
N PRO A 222 17.30 3.65 -6.05
CA PRO A 222 18.03 4.26 -7.16
C PRO A 222 17.27 5.46 -7.77
N LEU A 223 15.94 5.40 -7.85
CA LEU A 223 15.13 6.46 -8.44
C LEU A 223 15.11 7.73 -7.59
N VAL A 224 15.05 7.59 -6.26
CA VAL A 224 15.10 8.70 -5.29
C VAL A 224 16.47 9.37 -5.33
N ALA A 225 17.55 8.62 -5.59
CA ALA A 225 18.87 9.21 -5.76
C ALA A 225 18.93 10.20 -6.94
N GLU A 226 18.13 10.00 -7.98
CA GLU A 226 18.07 10.88 -9.15
C GLU A 226 17.12 12.08 -8.97
N LYS A 227 16.28 12.09 -7.94
CA LYS A 227 15.31 13.16 -7.69
C LYS A 227 15.97 14.43 -7.14
N PRO A 228 15.34 15.61 -7.35
CA PRO A 228 15.72 16.84 -6.67
C PRO A 228 15.79 16.63 -5.15
N LEU A 229 16.82 17.17 -4.51
CA LEU A 229 17.03 16.97 -3.07
C LEU A 229 15.85 17.36 -2.18
N PRO A 230 15.11 18.45 -2.43
CA PRO A 230 13.96 18.79 -1.61
C PRO A 230 12.88 17.69 -1.67
N GLU A 231 12.61 17.14 -2.87
CA GLU A 231 11.67 16.03 -3.06
C GLU A 231 12.17 14.76 -2.35
N ALA A 232 13.44 14.41 -2.50
CA ALA A 232 14.04 13.24 -1.86
C ALA A 232 13.99 13.32 -0.32
N ILE A 233 14.30 14.50 0.25
CA ILE A 233 14.20 14.75 1.70
C ILE A 233 12.76 14.63 2.17
N THR A 234 11.81 15.29 1.50
CA THR A 234 10.39 15.23 1.87
C THR A 234 9.87 13.81 1.83
N LEU A 235 10.20 13.03 0.79
CA LEU A 235 9.80 11.62 0.67
C LEU A 235 10.41 10.76 1.77
N ALA A 236 11.72 10.91 2.02
CA ALA A 236 12.43 10.16 3.04
C ALA A 236 11.89 10.43 4.46
N LYS A 237 11.57 11.70 4.77
CA LYS A 237 10.94 12.07 6.05
C LYS A 237 9.53 11.52 6.16
N LYS A 238 8.70 11.68 5.11
CA LYS A 238 7.31 11.22 5.08
C LYS A 238 7.20 9.72 5.35
N TYR A 239 8.06 8.92 4.72
CA TYR A 239 8.03 7.47 4.85
C TYR A 239 9.09 6.92 5.81
N ARG A 240 9.78 7.78 6.57
CA ARG A 240 10.81 7.42 7.56
C ARG A 240 11.87 6.46 7.01
N VAL A 241 12.39 6.73 5.82
CA VAL A 241 13.48 5.95 5.22
C VAL A 241 14.80 6.63 5.53
N GLN A 242 15.41 6.22 6.64
CA GLN A 242 16.60 6.87 7.20
C GLN A 242 17.78 6.94 6.22
N SER A 243 18.02 5.86 5.45
CA SER A 243 19.12 5.80 4.48
C SER A 243 19.00 6.88 3.39
N TRP A 244 17.80 7.08 2.85
CA TRP A 244 17.52 8.13 1.87
C TRP A 244 17.70 9.52 2.45
N LEU A 245 17.28 9.71 3.71
CA LEU A 245 17.41 11.01 4.36
C LEU A 245 18.87 11.37 4.61
N ARG A 246 19.65 10.42 5.14
CA ARG A 246 21.09 10.55 5.36
C ARG A 246 21.85 10.85 4.07
N ASP A 247 21.54 10.12 2.99
CA ASP A 247 22.12 10.37 1.68
C ASP A 247 21.76 11.78 1.17
N SER A 248 20.49 12.14 1.26
CA SER A 248 20.00 13.44 0.78
C SER A 248 20.64 14.61 1.52
N TYR A 249 20.73 14.56 2.86
CA TYR A 249 21.42 15.58 3.64
C TYR A 249 22.91 15.65 3.30
N THR A 250 23.57 14.50 3.14
CA THR A 250 24.99 14.45 2.76
C THR A 250 25.21 15.09 1.40
N ARG A 251 24.39 14.77 0.40
CA ARG A 251 24.45 15.38 -0.94
C ARG A 251 24.15 16.88 -0.90
N PHE A 252 23.18 17.28 -0.09
CA PHE A 252 22.79 18.68 0.08
C PHE A 252 23.94 19.55 0.61
N ILE A 253 24.64 19.08 1.64
CA ILE A 253 25.77 19.84 2.18
C ILE A 253 27.01 19.78 1.29
N ASN A 254 27.10 18.79 0.41
CA ASN A 254 28.21 18.63 -0.52
C ASN A 254 28.12 19.52 -1.76
N ARG A 255 26.91 19.95 -2.14
CA ARG A 255 26.62 20.81 -3.29
C ARG A 255 27.57 22.03 -3.41
N PRO A 256 28.26 22.23 -4.55
CA PRO A 256 29.11 23.38 -4.77
C PRO A 256 28.36 24.68 -5.02
N ASP A 257 27.13 24.57 -5.53
CA ASP A 257 26.27 25.65 -5.94
C ASP A 257 25.71 26.48 -4.76
N VAL A 258 25.28 27.69 -5.12
CA VAL A 258 24.62 28.63 -4.22
C VAL A 258 23.23 28.10 -3.89
N LEU A 259 22.92 28.08 -2.61
CA LEU A 259 21.61 27.65 -2.14
C LEU A 259 20.58 28.75 -2.41
N THR A 260 19.42 28.35 -2.91
CA THR A 260 18.29 29.25 -3.18
C THR A 260 17.18 29.00 -2.17
N ILE A 261 16.25 29.95 -2.03
CA ILE A 261 15.07 29.78 -1.17
C ILE A 261 14.23 28.57 -1.60
N GLN A 262 14.20 28.27 -2.90
CA GLN A 262 13.44 27.14 -3.46
C GLN A 262 13.98 25.78 -2.99
N ASP A 263 15.28 25.68 -2.69
CA ASP A 263 15.88 24.46 -2.13
C ASP A 263 15.32 24.10 -0.74
N PHE A 264 14.72 25.07 -0.04
CA PHE A 264 14.21 24.90 1.31
C PHE A 264 12.70 25.06 1.43
N ALA A 265 12.02 25.57 0.39
CA ALA A 265 10.58 25.82 0.41
C ALA A 265 9.72 24.65 0.92
N PRO A 266 10.01 23.37 0.59
CA PRO A 266 9.23 22.24 1.10
C PRO A 266 9.76 21.66 2.43
N LEU A 267 10.81 22.23 3.01
CA LEU A 267 11.48 21.73 4.22
C LEU A 267 11.03 22.52 5.46
N ASP A 268 11.03 21.86 6.61
CA ASP A 268 10.80 22.55 7.88
C ASP A 268 12.00 23.46 8.24
N TRP A 269 11.71 24.46 9.09
CA TRP A 269 12.68 25.48 9.47
C TRP A 269 13.90 24.88 10.19
N GLU A 270 13.72 23.84 10.98
CA GLU A 270 14.79 23.21 11.76
C GLU A 270 15.75 22.45 10.83
N THR A 271 15.21 21.67 9.89
CA THR A 271 15.98 21.00 8.83
C THR A 271 16.76 22.01 8.02
N THR A 272 16.09 23.11 7.62
CA THR A 272 16.70 24.21 6.87
C THR A 272 17.88 24.82 7.65
N ALA A 273 17.66 25.21 8.90
CA ALA A 273 18.68 25.81 9.75
C ALA A 273 19.88 24.87 9.98
N LYS A 274 19.63 23.58 10.24
CA LYS A 274 20.70 22.58 10.43
C LYS A 274 21.50 22.36 9.15
N LEU A 275 20.85 22.29 7.97
CA LEU A 275 21.55 22.16 6.68
C LEU A 275 22.42 23.38 6.37
N PHE A 276 21.92 24.59 6.64
CA PHE A 276 22.72 25.81 6.52
C PHE A 276 23.91 25.82 7.48
N CYS A 277 23.68 25.51 8.76
CA CYS A 277 24.71 25.43 9.78
C CYS A 277 25.80 24.40 9.41
N ALA A 278 25.40 23.23 8.92
CA ALA A 278 26.31 22.19 8.46
C ALA A 278 27.21 22.69 7.31
N ARG A 279 26.63 23.40 6.34
CA ARG A 279 27.37 23.96 5.20
C ARG A 279 28.33 25.07 5.62
N ASP A 280 27.89 26.01 6.45
CA ASP A 280 28.75 27.09 6.97
C ASP A 280 29.90 26.52 7.81
N THR A 281 29.60 25.57 8.70
CA THR A 281 30.61 24.88 9.51
C THR A 281 31.63 24.17 8.61
N ALA A 282 31.18 23.44 7.60
CA ALA A 282 32.08 22.76 6.67
C ALA A 282 32.97 23.74 5.89
N ALA A 283 32.44 24.89 5.48
CA ALA A 283 33.19 25.93 4.79
C ALA A 283 34.22 26.60 5.72
N ARG A 284 33.81 27.06 6.90
CA ARG A 284 34.69 27.72 7.88
C ARG A 284 35.83 26.82 8.31
N THR A 285 35.55 25.55 8.61
CA THR A 285 36.59 24.65 9.09
C THR A 285 37.62 24.30 8.01
N GLY A 286 37.23 24.35 6.73
CA GLY A 286 38.18 24.25 5.61
C GLY A 286 39.10 25.46 5.46
N LEU A 287 38.68 26.63 5.96
CA LEU A 287 39.46 27.87 5.91
C LEU A 287 40.41 28.03 7.11
N THR A 288 40.10 27.43 8.26
CA THR A 288 40.82 27.71 9.52
C THR A 288 41.70 26.57 10.02
N GLN A 289 41.51 25.34 9.54
CA GLN A 289 42.21 24.17 10.07
C GLN A 289 42.76 23.28 8.97
N ASN A 290 44.03 22.92 9.11
CA ASN A 290 44.61 21.82 8.35
C ASN A 290 44.11 20.49 8.89
N PHE A 291 43.70 19.60 8.00
CA PHE A 291 43.15 18.29 8.34
C PHE A 291 43.49 17.27 7.24
N TYR A 292 44.01 16.12 7.67
CA TYR A 292 44.14 14.94 6.83
C TYR A 292 43.03 13.96 7.13
N CYS A 293 42.27 13.59 6.10
CA CYS A 293 41.26 12.54 6.23
C CYS A 293 41.86 11.18 5.89
N ASN A 294 41.97 10.29 6.87
CA ASN A 294 42.43 8.90 6.65
C ASN A 294 41.46 8.06 5.80
N THR A 295 40.20 8.49 5.65
CA THR A 295 39.18 7.73 4.90
C THR A 295 39.26 8.00 3.40
N CYS A 296 39.48 9.25 3.00
CA CYS A 296 39.59 9.62 1.59
C CYS A 296 41.02 10.03 1.17
N ASN A 297 41.99 9.98 2.08
CA ASN A 297 43.39 10.38 1.89
C ASN A 297 43.57 11.80 1.32
N VAL A 298 42.67 12.72 1.69
CA VAL A 298 42.71 14.12 1.25
C VAL A 298 43.21 15.02 2.37
N TRP A 299 44.14 15.91 2.04
CA TRP A 299 44.56 17.03 2.86
C TRP A 299 43.69 18.25 2.55
N THR A 300 43.12 18.86 3.58
CA THR A 300 42.29 20.07 3.49
C THR A 300 42.83 21.12 4.46
N GLY A 301 42.67 22.41 4.14
CA GLY A 301 43.03 23.50 5.06
C GLY A 301 43.81 24.64 4.40
N PRO A 302 44.08 25.72 5.16
CA PRO A 302 44.70 26.94 4.64
C PRO A 302 46.11 26.72 4.09
N SER A 303 46.85 25.72 4.56
CA SER A 303 48.21 25.42 4.07
C SER A 303 48.22 24.65 2.76
N TYR A 304 47.09 24.05 2.35
CA TYR A 304 46.96 23.27 1.13
C TYR A 304 46.17 24.09 0.11
N SER A 305 46.79 25.17 -0.38
CA SER A 305 46.21 26.02 -1.42
C SER A 305 46.23 25.29 -2.76
N GLY A 306 45.05 24.88 -3.25
CA GLY A 306 44.90 24.34 -4.60
C GLY A 306 43.93 23.18 -4.73
N ASN A 307 43.83 22.31 -3.72
CA ASN A 307 42.85 21.22 -3.73
C ASN A 307 41.58 21.65 -3.01
N ASN A 308 40.67 22.23 -3.78
CA ASN A 308 39.28 22.50 -3.38
C ASN A 308 38.45 21.21 -3.22
N GLU A 309 39.11 20.06 -3.06
CA GLU A 309 38.51 18.76 -2.79
C GLU A 309 37.98 18.78 -1.37
N ARG A 310 36.75 19.25 -1.27
CA ARG A 310 35.98 19.23 -0.03
C ARG A 310 35.87 17.79 0.44
N CYS A 311 36.54 17.45 1.56
CA CYS A 311 36.47 16.12 2.15
C CYS A 311 35.00 15.71 2.43
N HIS A 312 34.49 14.75 1.66
CA HIS A 312 33.12 14.24 1.80
C HIS A 312 32.90 13.51 3.13
N CYS A 313 33.94 12.86 3.67
CA CYS A 313 33.88 12.11 4.93
C CYS A 313 33.57 13.04 6.12
N ARG A 314 34.24 14.20 6.20
CA ARG A 314 34.02 15.18 7.26
C ARG A 314 32.60 15.74 7.26
N ARG A 315 32.06 15.95 6.06
CA ARG A 315 30.67 16.41 5.88
C ARG A 315 29.67 15.35 6.30
N LYS A 316 29.90 14.09 5.94
CA LYS A 316 29.07 12.97 6.41
C LYS A 316 29.03 12.90 7.95
N GLU A 317 30.18 13.06 8.61
CA GLU A 317 30.26 13.11 10.08
C GLU A 317 29.46 14.29 10.67
N LEU A 318 29.52 15.47 10.04
CA LEU A 318 28.67 16.60 10.45
C LEU A 318 27.18 16.31 10.34
N VAL A 319 26.75 15.58 9.30
CA VAL A 319 25.35 15.14 9.17
C VAL A 319 24.97 14.23 10.34
N GLU A 320 25.78 13.22 10.65
CA GLU A 320 25.50 12.35 11.81
C GLU A 320 25.44 13.13 13.12
N LYS A 321 26.35 14.09 13.31
CA LYS A 321 26.39 14.90 14.53
C LYS A 321 25.15 15.80 14.69
N LEU A 322 24.68 16.42 13.60
CA LEU A 322 23.57 17.40 13.66
C LEU A 322 22.19 16.74 13.58
N PHE A 323 22.09 15.59 12.92
CA PHE A 323 20.83 14.90 12.64
C PHE A 323 20.70 13.53 13.32
N GLY A 324 21.66 13.13 14.16
CA GLY A 324 21.68 11.83 14.84
C GLY A 324 20.40 11.55 15.66
N ASP A 325 19.85 12.57 16.32
CA ASP A 325 18.60 12.44 17.07
C ASP A 325 17.41 12.20 16.14
N GLU A 326 17.36 12.91 15.00
CA GLU A 326 16.31 12.72 13.97
C GLU A 326 16.41 11.30 13.39
N PHE A 327 17.62 10.84 13.07
CA PHE A 327 17.85 9.49 12.58
C PHE A 327 17.43 8.44 13.60
N SER A 328 17.77 8.61 14.87
CA SER A 328 17.41 7.69 15.95
C SER A 328 15.88 7.62 16.16
N ALA A 329 15.20 8.77 16.09
CA ALA A 329 13.75 8.83 16.20
C ALA A 329 13.00 8.13 15.04
N MET A 330 13.65 7.92 13.90
CA MET A 330 13.07 7.15 12.78
C MET A 330 13.13 5.64 12.98
N ILE A 331 13.94 5.12 13.91
CA ILE A 331 14.18 3.68 14.13
C ILE A 331 13.06 3.01 14.96
N ILE A 332 11.98 3.69 15.33
CA ILE A 332 10.99 3.12 16.28
C ILE A 332 10.24 1.91 15.70
N SER A 333 10.72 0.72 16.10
CA SER A 333 10.07 -0.57 16.39
C SER A 333 9.63 -1.48 15.23
N ASP A 334 10.57 -2.06 14.48
CA ASP A 334 10.38 -3.37 13.83
C ASP A 334 10.78 -4.56 14.75
N ASP A 335 11.42 -4.28 15.91
CA ASP A 335 12.05 -5.32 16.76
C ASP A 335 11.11 -6.09 17.70
N SER A 336 9.79 -5.84 17.71
CA SER A 336 8.89 -6.57 18.62
C SER A 336 8.43 -7.93 18.12
N ILE A 337 8.93 -8.44 16.98
CA ILE A 337 8.45 -9.70 16.39
C ILE A 337 9.42 -10.88 16.54
N ASP A 338 10.71 -10.67 16.83
CA ASP A 338 11.70 -11.77 16.75
C ASP A 338 12.12 -12.43 18.08
N SER A 339 11.49 -12.08 19.21
CA SER A 339 11.81 -12.71 20.51
C SER A 339 11.28 -14.13 20.69
N SER A 340 10.54 -14.69 19.72
CA SER A 340 9.85 -15.99 19.86
C SER A 340 10.53 -17.17 19.15
N LYS A 341 11.60 -16.96 18.35
CA LYS A 341 12.22 -18.03 17.56
C LYS A 341 13.50 -18.66 18.13
N THR A 342 13.96 -18.25 19.31
CA THR A 342 15.18 -18.81 19.94
C THR A 342 14.91 -19.57 21.24
N SER A 343 13.88 -20.43 21.27
CA SER A 343 13.74 -21.45 22.33
C SER A 343 13.17 -22.77 21.81
N SER A 344 13.89 -23.44 20.91
CA SER A 344 13.72 -24.88 20.64
C SER A 344 14.90 -25.45 19.89
N LYS A 345 16.06 -25.53 20.54
CA LYS A 345 17.16 -26.45 20.16
C LYS A 345 18.19 -26.60 21.28
N LYS A 346 17.75 -27.05 22.46
CA LYS A 346 18.63 -27.68 23.45
C LYS A 346 17.90 -28.88 24.05
N GLY A 347 18.26 -30.08 23.59
CA GLY A 347 17.75 -31.31 24.19
C GLY A 347 17.90 -32.56 23.33
N LYS A 348 19.13 -33.04 23.15
CA LYS A 348 19.50 -34.48 23.14
C LYS A 348 20.95 -34.65 22.68
N LYS A 349 21.87 -34.74 23.64
CA LYS A 349 23.12 -35.49 23.47
C LYS A 349 23.11 -36.56 24.56
N LYS A 350 22.77 -37.80 24.16
CA LYS A 350 22.86 -39.00 25.00
C LYS A 350 24.33 -39.24 25.33
N LYS A 351 24.62 -39.47 26.62
CA LYS A 351 25.89 -40.00 27.11
C LYS A 351 26.00 -41.49 26.77
N ASN A 352 27.23 -41.90 26.44
CA ASN A 352 27.70 -43.28 26.55
C ASN A 352 27.76 -43.71 28.01
#